data_AF-A0A3M1LMD4-F1
#
_entry.id   AF-A0A3M1LMD4-F1
#
_cell.length_a   1.000
_cell.length_b   1.000
_cell.length_c   1.000
_cell.angle_alpha   90.00
_cell.angle_beta   90.00
_cell.angle_gamma   90.00
#
_symmetry.space_group_name_H-M   'P 1'
#
loop_
_entity.id
_entity.type
_entity.pdbx_description
1 polymer ?
#
loop_
_entity_poly.entity_id
_entity_poly.type
_entity_poly.pdbx_seq_one_letter_code
_entity_poly.pdbx_strand_id
1 'polypeptide(L)'
;MNHRLFSLLLFCLLAGASLHAQMTAHAISGRVEQAAAGERVHIARFDPVTQEREDLASTPIDTANGNRYQLYFPFAEPDLFELRLPGRQTVLLAIDTGQTHIELNAEGKRGGWVEIQGSPDSELLQQYEAFRKESYERLV
;
A
#
# COMPACT_ATOMS: atom_id res chain seq x y z
N MET A 1 -5.61 64.81 -3.06
CA MET A 1 -5.21 63.92 -1.96
C MET A 1 -6.34 62.92 -1.80
N ASN A 2 -6.10 61.60 -1.93
CA ASN A 2 -7.06 60.46 -1.80
C ASN A 2 -7.11 59.47 -2.98
N HIS A 3 -5.97 59.03 -3.53
CA HIS A 3 -5.95 57.85 -4.43
C HIS A 3 -4.86 56.82 -4.10
N ARG A 4 -4.12 57.00 -3.00
CA ARG A 4 -3.02 56.08 -2.64
C ARG A 4 -3.38 54.96 -1.67
N LEU A 5 -4.63 54.90 -1.17
CA LEU A 5 -5.04 53.87 -0.20
C LEU A 5 -5.78 52.67 -0.80
N PHE A 6 -6.29 52.73 -2.03
CA PHE A 6 -7.16 51.68 -2.55
C PHE A 6 -6.44 50.58 -3.36
N SER A 7 -5.16 50.76 -3.68
CA SER A 7 -4.41 49.83 -4.53
C SER A 7 -3.64 48.74 -3.77
N LEU A 8 -3.58 48.79 -2.43
CA LEU A 8 -2.84 47.81 -1.63
C LEU A 8 -3.71 46.66 -1.10
N LEU A 9 -5.04 46.75 -1.18
CA LEU A 9 -5.95 45.74 -0.64
C LEU A 9 -6.29 44.60 -1.62
N LEU A 10 -5.94 44.73 -2.90
CA LEU A 10 -6.25 43.71 -3.92
C LEU A 10 -5.10 42.71 -4.17
N PHE A 11 -3.89 42.96 -3.65
CA PHE A 11 -2.73 42.09 -3.89
C PHE A 11 -2.55 40.97 -2.84
N CYS A 12 -3.28 41.01 -1.72
CA CYS A 12 -3.15 40.00 -0.66
C CYS A 12 -4.10 38.80 -0.79
N LEU A 13 -5.02 38.77 -1.76
CA LEU A 13 -5.96 37.65 -1.92
C LEU A 13 -5.46 36.50 -2.82
N LEU A 14 -4.24 36.58 -3.35
CA LEU A 14 -3.64 35.53 -4.19
C LEU A 14 -2.53 34.72 -3.51
N ALA A 15 -2.22 35.02 -2.24
CA ALA A 15 -1.21 34.28 -1.50
C ALA A 15 -1.86 33.13 -0.69
N GLY A 16 -1.82 31.93 -1.26
CA GLY A 16 -1.73 30.72 -0.44
C GLY A 16 -3.01 29.92 -0.25
N ALA A 17 -3.77 29.64 -1.32
CA ALA A 17 -4.46 28.35 -1.37
C ALA A 17 -3.42 27.27 -1.68
N SER A 18 -2.51 27.01 -0.74
CA SER A 18 -1.80 25.74 -0.73
C SER A 18 -2.85 24.69 -0.42
N LEU A 19 -3.35 24.01 -1.46
CA LEU A 19 -3.98 22.71 -1.31
C LEU A 19 -2.94 21.84 -0.61
N HIS A 20 -2.96 21.80 0.72
CA HIS A 20 -2.36 20.71 1.45
C HIS A 20 -3.21 19.51 1.05
N ALA A 21 -2.77 18.76 0.02
CA ALA A 21 -3.24 17.43 -0.22
C ALA A 21 -3.07 16.71 1.11
N GLN A 22 -4.19 16.49 1.80
CA GLN A 22 -4.21 15.95 3.14
C GLN A 22 -3.81 14.49 2.99
N MET A 23 -2.50 14.21 3.10
CA MET A 23 -1.96 12.85 3.05
C MET A 23 -2.62 12.04 4.16
N THR A 24 -3.63 11.26 3.80
CA THR A 24 -4.26 10.32 4.72
C THR A 24 -3.34 9.12 4.84
N ALA A 25 -2.90 8.83 6.06
CA ALA A 25 -2.19 7.58 6.32
C ALA A 25 -3.16 6.42 6.09
N HIS A 26 -2.82 5.54 5.15
CA HIS A 26 -3.57 4.33 4.86
C HIS A 26 -2.97 3.17 5.65
N ALA A 27 -3.80 2.18 6.01
CA ALA A 27 -3.37 1.07 6.84
C ALA A 27 -3.59 -0.28 6.15
N ILE A 28 -2.58 -1.14 6.19
CA ILE A 28 -2.69 -2.56 5.88
C ILE A 28 -2.34 -3.33 7.14
N SER A 29 -3.19 -4.27 7.53
CA SER A 29 -2.94 -5.14 8.68
C SER A 29 -2.94 -6.61 8.28
N GLY A 30 -2.44 -7.48 9.15
CA GLY A 30 -2.60 -8.91 8.96
C GLY A 30 -1.64 -9.73 9.80
N ARG A 31 -1.41 -10.97 9.38
CA ARG A 31 -0.51 -11.95 10.00
C ARG A 31 0.41 -12.59 8.97
N VAL A 32 1.64 -12.89 9.40
CA VAL A 32 2.60 -13.71 8.64
C VAL A 32 2.92 -14.98 9.43
N GLU A 33 2.47 -16.15 8.98
CA GLU A 33 2.58 -17.39 9.78
C GLU A 33 4.02 -17.76 10.13
N GLN A 34 4.92 -17.75 9.16
CA GLN A 34 6.31 -18.20 9.32
C GLN A 34 7.29 -17.06 9.65
N ALA A 35 6.80 -15.99 10.28
CA ALA A 35 7.64 -14.87 10.68
C ALA A 35 8.55 -15.19 11.86
N ALA A 36 9.79 -14.70 11.80
CA ALA A 36 10.79 -14.73 12.85
C ALA A 36 10.94 -13.37 13.55
N ALA A 37 11.48 -13.38 14.77
CA ALA A 37 11.71 -12.16 15.53
C ALA A 37 12.65 -11.19 14.78
N GLY A 38 12.26 -9.92 14.71
CA GLY A 38 13.00 -8.87 14.02
C GLY A 38 12.67 -8.72 12.53
N GLU A 39 11.84 -9.60 11.97
CA GLU A 39 11.36 -9.47 10.61
C GLU A 39 10.35 -8.33 10.44
N ARG A 40 10.24 -7.85 9.20
CA ARG A 40 9.48 -6.66 8.83
C ARG A 40 8.66 -6.90 7.58
N VAL A 41 7.56 -6.17 7.49
CA VAL A 41 6.78 -6.02 6.26
C VAL A 41 7.13 -4.67 5.65
N HIS A 42 7.30 -4.64 4.33
CA HIS A 42 7.61 -3.44 3.57
C HIS A 42 6.54 -3.20 2.52
N ILE A 43 6.20 -1.95 2.27
CA ILE A 43 5.37 -1.55 1.14
C ILE A 43 6.14 -0.60 0.23
N ALA A 44 6.01 -0.84 -1.06
CA ALA A 44 6.48 0.05 -2.11
C ALA A 44 5.34 0.39 -3.06
N ARG A 45 5.37 1.58 -3.65
CA ARG A 45 4.63 1.85 -4.90
C ARG A 45 5.36 1.12 -6.02
N PHE A 46 4.62 0.45 -6.91
CA PHE A 46 5.17 -0.35 -7.99
C PHE A 46 4.68 0.16 -9.35
N ASP A 47 5.60 0.54 -10.22
CA ASP A 47 5.29 0.92 -11.60
C ASP A 47 5.32 -0.34 -12.49
N PRO A 48 4.17 -0.77 -13.05
CA PRO A 48 4.13 -1.99 -13.87
C PRO A 48 4.80 -1.84 -15.24
N VAL A 49 5.05 -0.62 -15.72
CA VAL A 49 5.67 -0.34 -17.02
C VAL A 49 7.19 -0.39 -16.89
N THR A 50 7.74 0.33 -15.90
CA THR A 50 9.21 0.39 -15.68
C THR A 50 9.72 -0.72 -14.76
N GLN A 51 8.83 -1.37 -14.02
CA GLN A 51 9.12 -2.33 -12.95
C GLN A 51 9.89 -1.72 -11.77
N GLU A 52 9.92 -0.39 -11.67
CA GLU A 52 10.53 0.33 -10.56
C GLU A 52 9.68 0.25 -9.30
N ARG A 53 10.36 0.37 -8.15
CA ARG A 53 9.75 0.32 -6.82
C ARG A 53 10.20 1.53 -6.03
N GLU A 54 9.24 2.27 -5.50
CA GLU A 54 9.47 3.38 -4.57
C GLU A 54 9.07 2.92 -3.17
N ASP A 55 10.05 2.74 -2.28
CA ASP A 55 9.79 2.32 -0.90
C ASP A 55 9.07 3.41 -0.11
N LEU A 56 7.88 3.08 0.43
CA LEU A 56 7.04 4.04 1.15
C LEU A 56 7.11 3.87 2.66
N ALA A 57 7.10 2.62 3.14
CA ALA A 57 7.09 2.34 4.58
C ALA A 57 7.52 0.91 4.91
N SER A 58 7.83 0.69 6.20
CA SER A 58 7.97 -0.66 6.76
C SER A 58 7.52 -0.70 8.21
N THR A 59 7.05 -1.87 8.66
CA THR A 59 6.62 -2.10 10.04
C THR A 59 7.21 -3.42 10.56
N PRO A 60 7.59 -3.52 11.85
CA PRO A 60 7.98 -4.81 12.42
C PRO A 60 6.77 -5.76 12.53
N ILE A 61 7.04 -7.06 12.50
CA ILE A 61 6.05 -8.09 12.82
C ILE A 61 6.11 -8.35 14.33
N ASP A 62 4.96 -8.24 15.00
CA ASP A 62 4.81 -8.56 16.42
C ASP A 62 4.67 -10.08 16.59
N THR A 63 5.79 -10.74 16.82
CA THR A 63 5.83 -12.19 17.05
C THR A 63 5.29 -12.60 18.43
N ALA A 64 5.21 -11.67 19.38
CA ALA A 64 4.61 -11.95 20.69
C ALA A 64 3.08 -11.97 20.61
N ASN A 65 2.51 -11.23 19.66
CA ASN A 65 1.07 -11.18 19.41
C ASN A 65 0.64 -12.00 18.18
N GLY A 66 1.20 -13.21 18.07
CA GLY A 66 0.83 -14.15 17.02
C GLY A 66 1.16 -13.66 15.61
N ASN A 67 2.38 -13.13 15.43
CA ASN A 67 2.95 -12.70 14.16
C ASN A 67 2.10 -11.67 13.38
N ARG A 68 1.49 -10.72 14.10
CA ARG A 68 0.66 -9.68 13.50
C ARG A 68 1.46 -8.46 13.11
N TYR A 69 0.96 -7.72 12.12
CA TYR A 69 1.51 -6.44 11.74
C TYR A 69 0.42 -5.42 11.43
N GLN A 70 0.77 -4.14 11.57
CA GLN A 70 -0.02 -3.02 11.09
C GLN A 70 0.94 -2.02 10.45
N LEU A 71 0.79 -1.86 9.15
CA LEU A 71 1.64 -1.02 8.32
C LEU A 71 0.84 0.22 7.93
N TYR A 72 1.42 1.39 8.20
CA TYR A 72 0.87 2.67 7.75
C TYR A 72 1.77 3.27 6.67
N PHE A 73 1.16 3.85 5.64
CA PHE A 73 1.91 4.45 4.54
C PHE A 73 1.20 5.67 3.95
N PRO A 74 1.95 6.57 3.30
CA PRO A 74 1.37 7.69 2.58
C PRO A 74 0.55 7.20 1.38
N PHE A 75 -0.74 7.55 1.33
CA PHE A 75 -1.61 7.29 0.19
C PHE A 75 -2.13 8.61 -0.36
N ALA A 76 -1.89 8.85 -1.64
CA ALA A 76 -2.30 10.08 -2.33
C ALA A 76 -3.39 9.80 -3.38
N GLU A 77 -3.25 8.71 -4.12
CA GLU A 77 -4.15 8.36 -5.23
C GLU A 77 -4.13 6.84 -5.47
N PRO A 78 -5.15 6.31 -6.19
CA PRO A 78 -5.20 4.91 -6.57
C PRO A 78 -3.98 4.47 -7.39
N ASP A 79 -3.37 3.36 -6.99
CA ASP A 79 -2.13 2.90 -7.60
C ASP A 79 -1.88 1.40 -7.32
N LEU A 80 -0.82 0.86 -7.92
CA LEU A 80 -0.32 -0.49 -7.68
C LEU A 80 0.81 -0.46 -6.65
N PHE A 81 0.67 -1.28 -5.62
CA PHE A 81 1.61 -1.39 -4.51
C PHE A 81 2.15 -2.81 -4.42
N GLU A 82 3.39 -2.96 -3.96
CA GLU A 82 4.01 -4.24 -3.67
C GLU A 82 4.24 -4.35 -2.16
N LEU A 83 3.57 -5.32 -1.54
CA LEU A 83 3.83 -5.72 -0.16
C LEU A 83 4.88 -6.83 -0.16
N ARG A 84 6.04 -6.55 0.43
CA ARG A 84 7.13 -7.51 0.59
C ARG A 84 7.11 -8.04 2.01
N LEU A 85 6.91 -9.34 2.10
CA LEU A 85 6.81 -10.11 3.34
C LEU A 85 8.11 -10.90 3.55
N PRO A 86 8.31 -11.45 4.76
CA PRO A 86 9.36 -12.42 5.02
C PRO A 86 9.37 -13.61 4.06
N GLY A 87 10.49 -14.33 4.03
CA GLY A 87 10.65 -15.51 3.18
C GLY A 87 10.60 -15.24 1.66
N ARG A 88 10.81 -13.98 1.24
CA ARG A 88 10.76 -13.52 -0.16
C ARG A 88 9.37 -13.67 -0.80
N GLN A 89 8.32 -13.63 0.01
CA GLN A 89 6.96 -13.58 -0.51
C GLN A 89 6.62 -12.13 -0.86
N THR A 90 6.02 -11.93 -2.03
CA THR A 90 5.61 -10.62 -2.53
C THR A 90 4.15 -10.70 -2.94
N VAL A 91 3.40 -9.64 -2.68
CA VAL A 91 1.98 -9.53 -3.02
C VAL A 91 1.75 -8.19 -3.68
N LEU A 92 1.15 -8.20 -4.86
CA LEU A 92 0.71 -6.98 -5.53
C LEU A 92 -0.68 -6.59 -5.03
N LEU A 93 -0.87 -5.31 -4.76
CA LEU A 93 -2.09 -4.72 -4.24
C LEU A 93 -2.53 -3.57 -5.13
N ALA A 94 -3.71 -3.66 -5.72
CA ALA A 94 -4.38 -2.55 -6.37
C ALA A 94 -5.21 -1.82 -5.31
N ILE A 95 -4.75 -0.66 -4.87
CA ILE A 95 -5.38 0.10 -3.79
C ILE A 95 -6.07 1.33 -4.39
N ASP A 96 -7.38 1.44 -4.16
CA ASP A 96 -8.21 2.57 -4.59
C ASP A 96 -8.68 3.41 -3.39
N THR A 97 -9.17 4.60 -3.66
CA THR A 97 -9.92 5.45 -2.74
C THR A 97 -11.09 4.70 -2.10
N GLY A 98 -11.30 4.92 -0.81
CA GLY A 98 -12.41 4.31 -0.06
C GLY A 98 -12.14 2.91 0.49
N GLN A 99 -11.05 2.26 0.07
CA GLN A 99 -10.48 1.15 0.83
C GLN A 99 -9.90 1.74 2.12
N THR A 100 -10.29 1.27 3.30
CA THR A 100 -9.76 1.82 4.57
C THR A 100 -9.28 0.74 5.53
N HIS A 101 -9.56 -0.52 5.19
CA HIS A 101 -9.27 -1.67 6.03
C HIS A 101 -8.87 -2.85 5.14
N ILE A 102 -7.62 -2.84 4.71
CA ILE A 102 -7.05 -3.96 3.96
C ILE A 102 -6.43 -4.92 4.96
N GLU A 103 -6.90 -6.16 4.97
CA GLU A 103 -6.31 -7.25 5.73
C GLU A 103 -5.60 -8.22 4.79
N LEU A 104 -4.32 -8.50 5.05
CA LEU A 104 -3.52 -9.45 4.29
C LEU A 104 -2.84 -10.44 5.21
N ASN A 105 -3.30 -11.69 5.14
CA ASN A 105 -2.72 -12.82 5.83
C ASN A 105 -1.88 -13.63 4.85
N ALA A 106 -0.73 -14.12 5.30
CA ALA A 106 0.17 -14.86 4.42
C ALA A 106 1.00 -15.89 5.17
N GLU A 107 1.46 -16.88 4.43
CA GLU A 107 2.33 -17.92 4.98
C GLU A 107 3.71 -17.37 5.39
N GLY A 108 4.28 -16.43 4.65
CA GLY A 108 5.63 -15.91 4.87
C GLY A 108 6.74 -16.72 4.20
N LYS A 109 6.44 -17.37 3.06
CA LYS A 109 7.42 -18.12 2.27
C LYS A 109 7.22 -17.90 0.77
N ARG A 110 8.29 -18.05 -0.02
CA ARG A 110 8.24 -17.91 -1.49
C ARG A 110 7.18 -18.85 -2.08
N GLY A 111 6.18 -18.28 -2.74
CA GLY A 111 5.08 -19.02 -3.37
C GLY A 111 4.11 -19.67 -2.38
N GLY A 112 4.17 -19.29 -1.11
CA GLY A 112 3.21 -19.69 -0.08
C GLY A 112 1.84 -19.06 -0.32
N TRP A 113 0.87 -19.48 0.50
CA TRP A 113 -0.48 -18.97 0.41
C TRP A 113 -0.56 -17.49 0.86
N VAL A 114 -1.56 -16.79 0.33
CA VAL A 114 -1.93 -15.42 0.69
C VAL A 114 -3.45 -15.40 0.83
N GLU A 115 -3.99 -14.51 1.63
CA GLU A 115 -5.40 -14.17 1.70
C GLU A 115 -5.49 -12.64 1.82
N ILE A 116 -6.30 -12.02 0.97
CA ILE A 116 -6.52 -10.57 0.94
C ILE A 116 -8.00 -10.31 1.19
N GLN A 117 -8.30 -9.30 2.00
CA GLN A 117 -9.66 -8.82 2.23
C GLN A 117 -9.67 -7.29 2.24
N GLY A 118 -10.77 -6.69 1.80
CA GLY A 118 -10.96 -5.23 1.83
C GLY A 118 -10.30 -4.49 0.66
N SER A 119 -9.84 -5.23 -0.35
CA SER A 119 -9.31 -4.69 -1.59
C SER A 119 -9.79 -5.55 -2.77
N PRO A 120 -11.00 -5.28 -3.31
CA PRO A 120 -11.66 -6.16 -4.28
C PRO A 120 -10.81 -6.44 -5.53
N ASP A 121 -10.12 -5.45 -6.05
CA ASP A 121 -9.27 -5.63 -7.24
C ASP A 121 -8.04 -6.49 -6.92
N SER A 122 -7.46 -6.36 -5.73
CA SER A 122 -6.37 -7.21 -5.27
C SER A 122 -6.83 -8.66 -5.07
N GLU A 123 -8.04 -8.87 -4.57
CA GLU A 123 -8.66 -10.20 -4.43
C GLU A 123 -8.83 -10.86 -5.81
N LEU A 124 -9.30 -10.11 -6.81
CA LEU A 124 -9.43 -10.61 -8.19
C LEU A 124 -8.07 -10.94 -8.82
N LEU A 125 -7.07 -10.08 -8.65
CA LEU A 125 -5.70 -10.31 -9.12
C LEU A 125 -5.13 -11.59 -8.51
N GLN A 126 -5.34 -11.79 -7.21
CA GLN A 126 -4.90 -12.98 -6.50
C GLN A 126 -5.55 -14.26 -7.04
N GLN A 127 -6.87 -14.25 -7.22
CA GLN A 127 -7.61 -15.40 -7.76
C GLN A 127 -7.16 -15.75 -9.17
N TYR A 128 -6.92 -14.75 -10.01
CA TYR A 128 -6.38 -14.94 -11.36
C TYR A 128 -4.98 -15.59 -11.32
N GLU A 129 -4.09 -15.12 -10.44
CA GLU A 129 -2.75 -15.69 -10.28
C GLU A 129 -2.80 -17.15 -9.82
N ALA A 130 -3.70 -17.48 -8.88
CA ALA A 130 -3.92 -18.86 -8.44
C ALA A 130 -4.39 -19.75 -9.60
N PHE A 131 -5.40 -19.30 -10.35
CA PHE A 131 -5.91 -20.01 -11.53
C PHE A 131 -4.83 -20.21 -12.61
N ARG A 132 -4.02 -19.18 -12.89
CA ARG A 132 -2.93 -19.24 -13.87
C ARG A 132 -1.90 -20.30 -13.47
N LYS A 133 -1.50 -20.31 -12.19
CA LYS A 133 -0.53 -21.27 -11.66
C LYS A 133 -1.06 -22.70 -11.75
N GLU A 134 -2.29 -22.93 -11.32
CA GLU A 134 -2.93 -24.25 -11.39
C GLU A 134 -3.06 -24.72 -12.85
N SER A 135 -3.45 -23.82 -13.76
CA SER A 135 -3.55 -24.13 -15.19
C SER A 135 -2.20 -24.53 -15.78
N TYR A 136 -1.12 -23.84 -15.40
CA TYR A 136 0.23 -24.18 -15.83
C TYR A 136 0.68 -25.55 -15.30
N GLU A 137 0.41 -25.87 -14.03
CA GLU A 137 0.74 -27.16 -13.42
C GLU A 137 0.02 -28.34 -14.09
N ARG A 138 -1.14 -28.11 -14.72
CA ARG A 138 -1.84 -29.15 -15.51
C ARG A 138 -1.28 -29.35 -16.91
N LEU A 139 -0.51 -28.39 -17.44
CA LEU A 139 0.01 -28.40 -18.81
C LEU A 139 1.44 -28.94 -18.91
N VAL A 140 2.12 -29.14 -17.78
CA VAL A 140 3.50 -29.67 -17.67
C VAL A 140 3.47 -31.06 -17.06
#